data_AF-A0A645BVZ9-F1
#
_entry.id   AF-A0A645BVZ9-F1
#
_cell.length_a   1.000
_cell.length_b   1.000
_cell.length_c   1.000
_cell.angle_alpha   90.00
_cell.angle_beta   90.00
_cell.angle_gamma   90.00
#
_symmetry.space_group_name_H-M   'P 1'
#
loop_
_entity.id
_entity.type
_entity.pdbx_description
1 polymer ?
#
loop_
_entity_poly.entity_id
_entity_poly.type
_entity_poly.pdbx_seq_one_letter_code
_entity_poly.pdbx_strand_id
1 'polypeptide(L)' 'MNEILKASDGKMKIEEFREKALDKGVSEEKFEITLKKLLETGELYSPEPGFVKLI' A
#
# COMPACT_ATOMS: atom_id res chain seq x y z
N MET A 1 -3.53 6.91 2.29
CA MET A 1 -2.88 5.75 1.63
C MET A 1 -3.74 5.16 0.51
N ASN A 2 -5.05 4.97 0.71
CA ASN A 2 -5.96 4.47 -0.35
C ASN A 2 -5.94 5.32 -1.63
N GLU A 3 -5.66 6.63 -1.56
CA GLU A 3 -5.53 7.48 -2.76
C GLU A 3 -4.36 7.08 -3.68
N ILE A 4 -3.26 6.57 -3.12
CA ILE A 4 -2.09 6.14 -3.89
C ILE A 4 -2.44 4.89 -4.72
N LEU A 5 -3.20 3.97 -4.12
CA LEU A 5 -3.66 2.75 -4.77
C LEU A 5 -4.83 3.02 -5.72
N LYS A 6 -5.77 3.91 -5.37
CA LYS A 6 -6.84 4.35 -6.28
C LYS A 6 -6.30 5.01 -7.56
N ALA A 7 -5.18 5.72 -7.47
CA ALA A 7 -4.50 6.28 -8.63
C ALA A 7 -3.82 5.21 -9.54
N SER A 8 -3.70 3.97 -9.06
CA SER A 8 -3.02 2.86 -9.74
C SER A 8 -3.99 1.70 -10.03
N ASP A 9 -5.26 2.01 -10.37
CA ASP A 9 -6.31 1.01 -10.65
C ASP A 9 -6.59 0.04 -9.48
N GLY A 10 -6.22 0.46 -8.28
CA GLY A 10 -6.31 -0.34 -7.07
C GLY A 10 -5.19 -1.36 -6.90
N LYS A 11 -4.32 -1.64 -7.88
CA LYS A 11 -3.22 -2.63 -7.77
C LYS A 11 -1.87 -1.99 -8.03
N MET A 12 -0.90 -2.20 -7.13
CA MET A 12 0.49 -1.81 -7.41
C MET A 12 1.51 -2.69 -6.67
N LYS A 13 2.78 -2.59 -7.06
CA LYS A 13 3.88 -3.23 -6.34
C LYS A 13 4.07 -2.61 -4.97
N ILE A 14 4.41 -3.43 -3.98
CA ILE A 14 4.64 -2.96 -2.61
C ILE A 14 5.79 -1.95 -2.54
N GLU A 15 6.81 -2.13 -3.39
CA GLU A 15 7.95 -1.22 -3.53
C GLU A 15 7.52 0.15 -4.06
N GLU A 16 6.75 0.18 -5.16
CA GLU A 16 6.21 1.43 -5.69
C GLU A 16 5.24 2.10 -4.71
N PHE A 17 4.47 1.32 -3.94
CA PHE A 17 3.59 1.84 -2.91
C PHE A 17 4.38 2.51 -1.78
N ARG A 18 5.49 1.89 -1.37
CA ARG A 18 6.42 2.44 -0.39
C ARG A 18 7.04 3.73 -0.90
N GLU A 19 7.59 3.75 -2.11
CA GLU A 19 8.18 4.96 -2.70
C GLU A 19 7.19 6.12 -2.75
N LYS A 20 5.95 5.89 -3.22
CA LYS A 20 4.92 6.93 -3.26
C LYS A 20 4.46 7.38 -1.87
N ALA A 21 4.49 6.50 -0.87
CA ALA A 21 4.19 6.87 0.50
C ALA A 21 5.31 7.74 1.09
N LEU A 22 6.57 7.36 0.87
CA LEU A 22 7.76 8.12 1.28
C LEU A 22 7.78 9.50 0.63
N ASP A 23 7.48 9.60 -0.68
CA ASP A 23 7.39 10.86 -1.43
C ASP A 23 6.31 11.80 -0.86
N LYS A 24 5.21 11.24 -0.35
CA LYS A 24 4.17 11.99 0.38
C LYS A 24 4.54 12.34 1.83
N GLY A 25 5.78 12.07 2.26
CA GLY A 25 6.27 12.36 3.60
C GLY A 25 5.85 11.35 4.67
N VAL A 26 5.39 10.16 4.28
CA VAL A 26 5.15 9.05 5.22
C VAL A 26 6.49 8.41 5.53
N SER A 27 6.85 8.28 6.81
CA SER A 27 8.05 7.53 7.18
C SER A 27 7.88 6.03 6.92
N GLU A 28 8.99 5.34 6.67
CA GLU A 28 9.00 3.89 6.43
C GLU A 28 8.29 3.08 7.52
N GLU A 29 8.57 3.39 8.79
CA GLU A 29 7.92 2.73 9.93
C GLU A 29 6.39 2.93 9.91
N LYS A 30 5.92 4.15 9.63
CA LYS A 30 4.48 4.43 9.50
C LYS A 30 3.87 3.71 8.31
N PHE A 31 4.61 3.59 7.22
CA PHE A 31 4.17 2.86 6.05
C PHE A 31 3.97 1.38 6.39
N GLU A 32 4.95 0.71 6.99
CA GLU A 32 4.83 -0.72 7.35
C GLU A 32 3.68 -0.97 8.32
N ILE A 33 3.55 -0.13 9.36
CA ILE A 33 2.44 -0.23 10.32
C ILE A 33 1.09 -0.07 9.61
N THR A 34 0.97 0.90 8.71
CA THR A 34 -0.30 1.16 8.02
C THR A 34 -0.61 0.09 6.98
N LEU A 35 0.39 -0.35 6.21
CA LEU A 35 0.26 -1.44 5.25
C LEU A 35 -0.21 -2.72 5.96
N LYS A 36 0.40 -3.07 7.09
CA LYS A 36 -0.01 -4.22 7.89
C LYS A 36 -1.45 -4.08 8.38
N LYS A 37 -1.82 -2.91 8.92
CA LYS A 37 -3.21 -2.63 9.32
C LYS A 37 -4.19 -2.79 8.16
N LEU A 38 -3.87 -2.26 6.98
CA LEU A 38 -4.73 -2.34 5.81
C LEU A 38 -4.91 -3.78 5.29
N LEU A 39 -3.86 -4.62 5.41
CA LEU A 39 -3.95 -6.05 5.12
C LEU A 39 -4.77 -6.79 6.19
N GLU A 40 -4.63 -6.42 7.47
CA GLU A 40 -5.39 -7.01 8.58
C GLU A 40 -6.88 -6.62 8.54
N THR A 41 -7.21 -5.38 8.15
CA THR A 41 -8.60 -4.93 8.00
C THR A 41 -9.28 -5.49 6.75
N GLY A 42 -8.51 -6.09 5.83
CA GLY A 42 -9.00 -6.55 4.53
C GLY A 42 -9.32 -5.40 3.57
N GLU A 43 -8.88 -4.17 3.86
CA GLU A 43 -8.96 -3.08 2.88
C GLU A 43 -8.02 -3.34 1.70
N LEU A 44 -6.87 -3.96 1.98
CA LEU A 44 -5.92 -4.44 1.00
C LEU A 44 -5.77 -5.95 1.09
N TYR A 45 -5.46 -6.55 -0.05
CA TYR A 45 -5.01 -7.93 -0.13
C TYR A 45 -3.76 -8.03 -0.99
N SER A 46 -3.00 -9.11 -0.77
CA SER A 46 -1.82 -9.44 -1.58
C SER A 46 -2.20 -10.52 -2.59
N PRO A 47 -2.63 -10.17 -3.83
CA PRO A 47 -3.00 -11.16 -4.83
C PRO A 47 -1.82 -12.03 -5.23
N GLU A 48 -0.62 -11.44 -5.22
CA GLU A 48 0.63 -12.05 -5.67
C GLU A 48 1.76 -11.56 -4.77
N PRO A 49 2.81 -12.38 -4.55
CA PRO A 49 3.98 -11.95 -3.79
C PRO A 49 4.55 -10.64 -4.35
N GLY A 50 4.69 -9.63 -3.48
CA GLY A 50 5.21 -8.30 -3.86
C GLY A 50 4.17 -7.33 -4.44
N PHE A 51 2.90 -7.73 -4.56
CA PHE A 51 1.80 -6.84 -4.99
C PHE A 51 0.78 -6.62 -3.90
N VAL A 52 0.20 -5.43 -3.88
CA VAL A 52 -0.94 -5.08 -3.04
C VAL A 52 -2.08 -4.58 -3.91
N LYS A 53 -3.31 -4.97 -3.54
CA LYS A 53 -4.51 -4.56 -4.25
C LYS A 53 -5.63 -4.15 -3.29
N LEU A 54 -6.33 -3.06 -3.60
CA LEU A 54 -7.58 -2.65 -2.96
C LEU A 54 -8.68 -3.66 -3.27
N ILE A 55 -9.46 -4.02 -2.26
CA ILE A 55 -10.73 -4.74 -2.45
C ILE A 55 -11.76 -3.83 -3.14
#